data_AF-A0A1B6GVQ3-F1
#
_entry.id   AF-A0A1B6GVQ3-F1
#
_cell.length_a   1.000
_cell.length_b   1.000
_cell.length_c   1.000
_cell.angle_alpha   90.00
_cell.angle_beta   90.00
_cell.angle_gamma   90.00
#
_symmetry.space_group_name_H-M   'P 1'
#
loop_
_entity.id
_entity.type
_entity.pdbx_description
1 polymer ?
#
loop_
_entity_poly.entity_id
_entity_poly.type
_entity_poly.pdbx_seq_one_letter_code
_entity_poly.pdbx_strand_id
1 'polypeptide(L)'
;MLHCLYHLETQVKELYNSFLYNKVCFTLNTFVANEVSSLYCHLTKDRLYCDAEDSDNRRAVQWTLYQTLITLTRLVAPVTPVLAEEVYSYLPLKGSDYLFHNTGPWARPQWDNPPVAALIQQALDIKQQVGRLSPLNCNNWELAAVVSAASPHWEQLKVLQEQERSCDSELAEILQVSHVTLHNVDSSEGVEVKVGLVGSSLCERCRRHTAPAPDQPCP
;
A
#
# COMPACT_ATOMS: atom_id res chain seq x y z
N MET A 1 3.32 -0.38 -5.05
CA MET A 1 2.34 -1.08 -5.91
C MET A 1 2.70 -1.03 -7.39
N LEU A 2 2.74 0.15 -8.05
CA LEU A 2 3.05 0.21 -9.51
C LEU A 2 4.41 -0.42 -9.88
N HIS A 3 5.45 -0.20 -9.08
CA HIS A 3 6.73 -0.89 -9.24
C HIS A 3 6.58 -2.42 -9.15
N CYS A 4 5.89 -2.94 -8.13
CA CYS A 4 5.63 -4.38 -7.99
C CYS A 4 4.85 -4.94 -9.19
N LEU A 5 3.90 -4.17 -9.72
CA LEU A 5 3.09 -4.53 -10.88
C LEU A 5 3.91 -4.66 -12.17
N TYR A 6 4.89 -3.76 -12.37
CA TYR A 6 5.84 -3.83 -13.48
C TYR A 6 6.69 -5.11 -13.43
N HIS A 7 7.21 -5.45 -12.25
CA HIS A 7 7.99 -6.68 -12.04
C HIS A 7 7.13 -7.94 -12.20
N LEU A 8 5.88 -7.92 -11.72
CA LEU A 8 4.93 -9.00 -11.91
C LEU A 8 4.67 -9.28 -13.40
N GLU A 9 4.36 -8.24 -14.19
CA GLU A 9 4.08 -8.40 -15.63
C GLU A 9 5.31 -8.98 -16.36
N THR A 10 6.52 -8.51 -16.02
CA THR A 10 7.76 -9.02 -16.59
C THR A 10 7.97 -10.50 -16.26
N GLN A 11 7.83 -10.88 -14.99
CA GLN A 11 7.97 -12.25 -14.53
C GLN A 11 6.93 -13.20 -15.17
N VAL A 12 5.66 -12.78 -15.22
CA VAL A 12 4.59 -13.60 -15.78
C VAL A 12 4.76 -13.80 -17.29
N LYS A 13 5.23 -12.79 -18.02
CA LYS A 13 5.58 -12.93 -19.45
C LYS A 13 6.66 -13.98 -19.67
N GLU A 14 7.72 -13.97 -18.86
CA GLU A 14 8.79 -14.98 -18.95
C GLU A 14 8.27 -16.39 -18.67
N LEU A 15 7.38 -16.55 -17.68
CA LEU A 15 6.75 -17.82 -17.36
C LEU A 15 5.85 -18.32 -18.50
N TYR A 16 5.08 -17.44 -19.12
CA TYR A 16 4.29 -17.78 -20.32
C TYR A 16 5.18 -18.19 -21.50
N ASN A 17 6.25 -17.45 -21.76
CA ASN A 17 7.22 -17.78 -22.83
C ASN A 17 7.93 -19.12 -22.58
N SER A 18 8.03 -19.54 -21.32
CA SER A 18 8.61 -20.82 -20.92
C SER A 18 7.57 -21.96 -20.80
N PHE A 19 6.30 -21.70 -21.16
CA PHE A 19 5.18 -22.64 -21.02
C PHE A 19 4.94 -23.14 -19.58
N LEU A 20 5.33 -22.35 -18.57
CA LEU A 20 5.22 -22.69 -17.14
C LEU A 20 3.90 -22.17 -16.53
N TYR A 21 2.76 -22.61 -17.07
CA TYR A 21 1.43 -22.12 -16.69
C TYR A 21 1.09 -22.34 -15.21
N ASN A 22 1.54 -23.44 -14.62
CA ASN A 22 1.36 -23.71 -13.19
C ASN A 22 2.02 -22.63 -12.32
N LYS A 23 3.22 -22.17 -12.71
CA LYS A 23 3.92 -21.08 -12.03
C LYS A 23 3.22 -19.76 -12.24
N VAL A 24 2.66 -19.49 -13.42
CA VAL A 24 1.83 -18.29 -13.65
C VAL A 24 0.69 -18.22 -12.64
N CYS A 25 -0.11 -19.29 -12.53
CA CYS A 25 -1.24 -19.32 -11.60
C CYS A 25 -0.77 -19.13 -10.15
N PHE A 26 0.32 -19.76 -9.75
CA PHE A 26 0.89 -19.60 -8.41
C PHE A 26 1.36 -18.16 -8.14
N THR A 27 2.13 -17.58 -9.07
CA THR A 27 2.65 -16.22 -8.95
C THR A 27 1.53 -15.19 -8.88
N LEU A 28 0.51 -15.29 -9.74
CA LEU A 28 -0.63 -14.38 -9.74
C LEU A 28 -1.44 -14.47 -8.44
N ASN A 29 -1.76 -15.69 -7.98
CA ASN A 29 -2.48 -15.87 -6.73
C ASN A 29 -1.70 -15.32 -5.52
N THR A 30 -0.38 -15.58 -5.48
CA THR A 30 0.49 -15.08 -4.42
C THR A 30 0.53 -13.55 -4.41
N PHE A 31 0.64 -12.92 -5.58
CA PHE A 31 0.65 -11.46 -5.71
C PHE A 31 -0.68 -10.85 -5.26
N VAL A 32 -1.81 -11.42 -5.69
CA VAL A 32 -3.14 -10.93 -5.29
C VAL A 32 -3.34 -11.08 -3.78
N ALA A 33 -2.94 -12.20 -3.18
CA ALA A 33 -3.08 -12.43 -1.76
C ALA A 33 -2.21 -11.48 -0.92
N ASN A 34 -0.94 -11.33 -1.29
CA ASN A 34 0.05 -10.64 -0.45
C ASN A 34 0.19 -9.15 -0.79
N GLU A 35 0.39 -8.79 -2.06
CA GLU A 35 0.65 -7.40 -2.44
C GLU A 35 -0.64 -6.59 -2.55
N VAL A 36 -1.68 -7.18 -3.14
CA VAL A 36 -2.95 -6.47 -3.38
C VAL A 36 -3.84 -6.52 -2.15
N SER A 37 -4.25 -7.72 -1.72
CA SER A 37 -5.27 -7.88 -0.67
C SER A 37 -4.74 -7.52 0.73
N SER A 38 -3.68 -8.19 1.19
CA SER A 38 -3.22 -8.02 2.58
C SER A 38 -2.39 -6.74 2.80
N LEU A 39 -1.69 -6.25 1.77
CA LEU A 39 -0.91 -5.03 1.84
C LEU A 39 -1.67 -3.81 1.31
N TYR A 40 -1.79 -3.65 -0.01
CA TYR A 40 -2.22 -2.38 -0.60
C TYR A 40 -3.67 -2.02 -0.29
N CYS A 41 -4.59 -2.94 -0.50
CA CYS A 41 -6.00 -2.76 -0.17
C CYS A 41 -6.20 -2.57 1.32
N HIS A 42 -5.36 -3.15 2.20
CA HIS A 42 -5.47 -2.96 3.64
C HIS A 42 -5.02 -1.57 4.09
N LEU A 43 -3.92 -1.07 3.51
CA LEU A 43 -3.36 0.24 3.85
C LEU A 43 -4.20 1.41 3.31
N THR A 44 -4.84 1.23 2.16
CA THR A 44 -5.50 2.35 1.43
C THR A 44 -7.01 2.45 1.65
N LYS A 45 -7.63 1.57 2.47
CA LYS A 45 -9.09 1.60 2.73
C LYS A 45 -9.56 2.96 3.24
N ASP A 46 -8.80 3.54 4.15
CA ASP A 46 -9.16 4.80 4.78
C ASP A 46 -9.17 5.93 3.76
N ARG A 47 -8.17 6.01 2.87
CA ARG A 47 -8.16 6.97 1.74
C ARG A 47 -9.39 6.79 0.83
N LEU A 48 -9.81 5.55 0.59
CA LEU A 48 -10.97 5.27 -0.27
C LEU A 48 -12.32 5.60 0.39
N TYR A 49 -12.42 5.39 1.71
CA TYR A 49 -13.70 5.48 2.43
C TYR A 49 -13.88 6.82 3.15
N CYS A 50 -12.79 7.45 3.56
CA CYS A 50 -12.80 8.63 4.42
C CYS A 50 -12.42 9.91 3.68
N ASP A 51 -11.54 9.89 2.68
CA ASP A 51 -11.18 11.12 1.98
C ASP A 51 -12.34 11.66 1.11
N ALA A 52 -12.30 12.97 0.85
CA ALA A 52 -13.19 13.63 -0.09
C ALA A 52 -13.12 12.98 -1.48
N GLU A 53 -14.22 13.01 -2.23
CA GLU A 53 -14.33 12.36 -3.53
C GLU A 53 -13.33 12.89 -4.57
N ASP A 54 -13.03 14.18 -4.50
CA ASP A 54 -12.10 14.90 -5.36
C ASP A 54 -10.67 15.01 -4.79
N SER A 55 -10.39 14.37 -3.65
CA SER A 55 -9.05 14.43 -3.05
C SER A 55 -7.98 13.79 -3.94
N ASP A 56 -6.81 14.42 -4.02
CA ASP A 56 -5.69 13.88 -4.80
C ASP A 56 -5.24 12.50 -4.29
N ASN A 57 -5.30 12.29 -2.97
CA ASN A 57 -4.98 11.00 -2.34
C ASN A 57 -5.94 9.88 -2.79
N ARG A 58 -7.25 10.13 -2.76
CA ARG A 58 -8.26 9.16 -3.18
C ARG A 58 -8.13 8.84 -4.67
N ARG A 59 -7.95 9.87 -5.50
CA ARG A 59 -7.75 9.72 -6.95
C ARG A 59 -6.47 8.95 -7.27
N ALA A 60 -5.39 9.17 -6.53
CA ALA A 60 -4.14 8.42 -6.69
C ALA A 60 -4.30 6.92 -6.37
N VAL A 61 -5.05 6.59 -5.30
CA VAL A 61 -5.37 5.19 -4.96
C VAL A 61 -6.26 4.56 -6.04
N GLN A 62 -7.33 5.24 -6.45
CA GLN A 62 -8.23 4.75 -7.50
C GLN A 62 -7.49 4.51 -8.82
N TRP A 63 -6.60 5.42 -9.21
CA TRP A 63 -5.76 5.24 -10.38
C TRP A 63 -4.86 4.01 -10.25
N THR A 64 -4.21 3.83 -9.11
CA THR A 64 -3.35 2.67 -8.87
C THR A 64 -4.15 1.36 -8.88
N LEU A 65 -5.32 1.32 -8.23
CA LEU A 65 -6.21 0.16 -8.25
C LEU A 65 -6.71 -0.15 -9.66
N TYR A 66 -7.04 0.87 -10.44
CA TYR A 66 -7.40 0.72 -11.85
C TYR A 66 -6.27 0.06 -12.65
N GLN A 67 -5.03 0.57 -12.53
CA GLN A 67 -3.87 -0.01 -13.20
C GLN A 67 -3.59 -1.45 -12.73
N THR A 68 -3.75 -1.74 -11.44
CA THR A 68 -3.61 -3.10 -10.90
C THR A 68 -4.67 -4.03 -11.47
N LEU A 69 -5.95 -3.63 -11.46
CA LEU A 69 -7.06 -4.45 -11.95
C LEU A 69 -6.91 -4.77 -13.44
N ILE A 70 -6.65 -3.77 -14.28
CA ILE A 70 -6.54 -3.98 -15.73
C ILE A 70 -5.34 -4.86 -16.10
N THR A 71 -4.21 -4.66 -15.42
CA THR A 71 -3.00 -5.48 -15.64
C THR A 71 -3.26 -6.93 -15.22
N LEU A 72 -3.79 -7.15 -14.02
CA LEU A 72 -4.13 -8.50 -13.54
C LEU A 72 -5.13 -9.20 -14.46
N THR A 73 -6.18 -8.49 -14.90
CA THR A 73 -7.21 -9.01 -15.82
C THR A 73 -6.57 -9.56 -17.09
N ARG A 74 -5.55 -8.89 -17.63
CA ARG A 74 -4.82 -9.38 -18.80
C ARG A 74 -3.86 -10.52 -18.50
N LEU A 75 -3.18 -10.47 -17.36
CA LEU A 75 -2.28 -11.55 -16.97
C LEU A 75 -3.04 -12.86 -16.72
N VAL A 76 -4.30 -12.82 -16.27
CA VAL A 76 -5.13 -14.02 -16.12
C VAL A 76 -5.81 -14.47 -17.42
N ALA A 77 -5.96 -13.57 -18.42
CA ALA A 77 -6.74 -13.83 -19.62
C ALA A 77 -6.32 -15.10 -20.41
N PRO A 78 -5.03 -15.47 -20.54
CA PRO A 78 -4.64 -16.71 -21.22
C PRO A 78 -5.08 -17.99 -20.50
N VAL A 79 -5.40 -17.91 -19.21
CA VAL A 79 -5.84 -19.07 -18.39
C VAL A 79 -7.36 -19.05 -18.22
N THR A 80 -7.94 -17.88 -17.97
CA THR A 80 -9.38 -17.70 -17.72
C THR A 80 -9.95 -16.58 -18.61
N PRO A 81 -10.08 -16.80 -19.92
CA PRO A 81 -10.45 -15.74 -20.87
C PRO A 81 -11.86 -15.18 -20.65
N VAL A 82 -12.83 -16.05 -20.33
CA VAL A 82 -14.23 -15.63 -20.09
C VAL A 82 -14.32 -14.71 -18.86
N LEU A 83 -13.67 -15.09 -17.76
CA LEU A 83 -13.61 -14.28 -16.55
C LEU A 83 -12.90 -12.94 -16.82
N ALA A 84 -11.81 -12.97 -17.58
CA ALA A 84 -11.09 -11.75 -17.91
C ALA A 84 -11.93 -10.78 -18.74
N GLU A 85 -12.70 -11.29 -19.72
CA GLU A 85 -13.60 -10.48 -20.53
C GLU A 85 -14.77 -9.93 -19.70
N GLU A 86 -15.33 -10.73 -18.79
CA GLU A 86 -16.37 -10.29 -17.86
C GLU A 86 -15.86 -9.14 -16.98
N VAL A 87 -14.72 -9.30 -16.32
CA VAL A 87 -14.11 -8.22 -15.51
C VAL A 87 -13.84 -6.98 -16.34
N TYR A 88 -13.31 -7.14 -17.56
CA TYR A 88 -13.04 -6.04 -18.48
C TYR A 88 -14.33 -5.30 -18.90
N SER A 89 -15.44 -6.02 -19.04
CA SER A 89 -16.72 -5.42 -19.44
C SER A 89 -17.22 -4.36 -18.46
N TYR A 90 -16.93 -4.55 -17.16
CA TYR A 90 -17.26 -3.63 -16.05
C TYR A 90 -16.18 -2.59 -15.76
N LEU A 91 -15.03 -2.66 -16.45
CA LEU A 91 -13.93 -1.75 -16.20
C LEU A 91 -14.25 -0.33 -16.72
N PRO A 92 -14.20 0.72 -15.87
CA PRO A 92 -14.42 2.08 -16.32
C PRO A 92 -13.28 2.56 -17.22
N LEU A 93 -13.49 3.57 -18.07
CA LEU A 93 -12.43 4.17 -18.89
C LEU A 93 -11.66 3.18 -19.80
N LYS A 94 -12.31 2.08 -20.20
CA LYS A 94 -11.73 1.10 -21.11
C LYS A 94 -11.50 1.72 -22.50
N GLY A 95 -10.32 1.45 -23.07
CA GLY A 95 -9.92 1.97 -24.39
C GLY A 95 -10.52 1.23 -25.58
N SER A 96 -11.11 0.05 -25.36
CA SER A 96 -11.85 -0.73 -26.35
C SER A 96 -13.03 -1.43 -25.70
N ASP A 97 -13.98 -1.89 -26.51
CA ASP A 97 -15.14 -2.65 -26.00
C ASP A 97 -14.75 -4.02 -25.46
N TYR A 98 -13.71 -4.63 -26.05
CA TYR A 98 -13.26 -5.99 -25.76
C TYR A 98 -11.81 -6.03 -25.30
N LEU A 99 -11.48 -6.93 -24.37
CA LEU A 99 -10.15 -7.04 -23.78
C LEU A 99 -9.09 -7.39 -24.83
N PHE A 100 -9.39 -8.38 -25.68
CA PHE A 100 -8.45 -8.97 -26.64
C PHE A 100 -8.14 -8.07 -27.84
N HIS A 101 -8.86 -6.96 -28.02
CA HIS A 101 -8.56 -5.98 -29.07
C HIS A 101 -7.39 -5.06 -28.71
N ASN A 102 -6.94 -5.06 -27.45
CA ASN A 102 -5.80 -4.29 -26.98
C ASN A 102 -4.58 -5.20 -26.75
N THR A 103 -3.53 -5.06 -27.56
CA THR A 103 -2.35 -5.93 -27.54
C THR A 103 -1.09 -5.29 -26.94
N GLY A 104 -1.07 -3.99 -26.64
CA GLY A 104 0.11 -3.30 -26.06
C GLY A 104 0.41 -3.68 -24.60
N PRO A 105 1.63 -3.44 -24.08
CA PRO A 105 1.93 -3.59 -22.66
C PRO A 105 1.17 -2.55 -21.82
N TRP A 106 0.60 -2.94 -20.67
CA TRP A 106 -0.05 -1.98 -19.76
C TRP A 106 0.91 -1.48 -18.69
N ALA A 107 1.76 -2.35 -18.14
CA ALA A 107 2.84 -1.86 -17.29
C ALA A 107 3.81 -1.04 -18.10
N ARG A 108 4.08 0.16 -17.57
CA ARG A 108 4.97 1.12 -18.21
C ARG A 108 6.34 1.06 -17.55
N PRO A 109 7.45 1.16 -18.30
CA PRO A 109 8.80 1.18 -17.73
C PRO A 109 9.02 2.27 -16.69
N GLN A 110 8.26 3.38 -16.77
CA GLN A 110 8.33 4.47 -15.78
C GLN A 110 7.87 4.07 -14.38
N TRP A 111 7.21 2.92 -14.22
CA TRP A 111 6.79 2.42 -12.91
C TRP A 111 7.93 1.74 -12.15
N ASP A 112 9.03 1.38 -12.82
CA ASP A 112 10.17 0.78 -12.16
C ASP A 112 10.94 1.83 -11.34
N ASN A 113 10.70 1.85 -10.03
CA ASN A 113 11.33 2.77 -9.10
C ASN A 113 11.91 2.03 -7.89
N PRO A 114 13.15 1.50 -7.99
CA PRO A 114 13.82 0.79 -6.90
C PRO A 114 14.02 1.61 -5.61
N PRO A 115 14.34 2.92 -5.67
CA PRO A 115 14.43 3.75 -4.46
C PRO A 115 13.14 3.76 -3.63
N VAL A 116 11.98 3.91 -4.27
CA VAL A 116 10.68 3.89 -3.58
C VAL A 116 10.38 2.50 -3.04
N ALA A 117 10.74 1.44 -3.77
CA ALA A 117 10.57 0.06 -3.27
C ALA A 117 11.37 -0.19 -1.99
N ALA A 118 12.63 0.26 -1.94
CA ALA A 118 13.47 0.17 -0.75
C ALA A 118 12.91 0.97 0.43
N LEU A 119 12.42 2.19 0.17
CA LEU A 119 11.77 3.04 1.16
C LEU A 119 10.53 2.37 1.78
N ILE A 120 9.65 1.82 0.95
CA ILE A 120 8.44 1.14 1.42
C ILE A 120 8.81 -0.14 2.17
N GLN A 121 9.82 -0.90 1.70
CA GLN A 121 10.28 -2.08 2.42
C GLN A 121 10.78 -1.72 3.82
N GLN A 122 11.55 -0.64 3.96
CA GLN A 122 11.99 -0.15 5.26
C GLN A 122 10.80 0.22 6.15
N ALA A 123 9.77 0.90 5.62
CA ALA A 123 8.56 1.21 6.38
C ALA A 123 7.79 -0.05 6.82
N LEU A 124 7.78 -1.10 5.99
CA LEU A 124 7.18 -2.39 6.34
C LEU A 124 7.99 -3.15 7.38
N ASP A 125 9.32 -3.04 7.37
CA ASP A 125 10.18 -3.61 8.39
C ASP A 125 9.92 -2.94 9.75
N ILE A 126 9.73 -1.61 9.76
CA ILE A 126 9.30 -0.85 10.95
C ILE A 126 7.92 -1.31 11.39
N LYS A 127 6.97 -1.52 10.48
CA LYS A 127 5.64 -2.06 10.80
C LYS A 127 5.74 -3.42 11.51
N GLN A 128 6.62 -4.31 11.05
CA GLN A 128 6.85 -5.59 11.70
C GLN A 128 7.42 -5.41 13.12
N GLN A 129 8.31 -4.44 13.33
CA GLN A 129 8.82 -4.12 14.67
C GLN A 129 7.71 -3.59 15.58
N VAL A 130 6.86 -2.67 15.10
CA VAL A 130 5.67 -2.19 15.83
C VAL A 130 4.78 -3.37 16.21
N GLY A 131 4.52 -4.29 15.28
CA GLY A 131 3.71 -5.49 15.55
C GLY A 131 4.31 -6.42 16.62
N ARG A 132 5.64 -6.50 16.73
CA ARG A 132 6.33 -7.28 17.78
C ARG A 132 6.30 -6.59 19.14
N LEU A 133 6.32 -5.25 19.16
CA LEU A 133 6.30 -4.44 20.37
C LEU A 133 4.87 -4.16 20.86
N SER A 134 3.87 -4.42 20.03
CA SER A 134 2.45 -4.23 20.37
C SER A 134 2.03 -5.13 21.53
N PRO A 135 1.31 -4.60 22.55
CA PRO A 135 0.73 -5.39 23.62
C PRO A 135 -0.23 -6.46 23.08
N LEU A 136 -0.31 -7.60 23.77
CA LEU A 136 -1.26 -8.68 23.43
C LEU A 136 -2.71 -8.14 23.42
N ASN A 137 -3.46 -8.47 22.38
CA ASN A 137 -4.86 -8.07 22.16
C ASN A 137 -5.12 -6.56 22.00
N CYS A 138 -4.11 -5.77 21.66
CA CYS A 138 -4.28 -4.35 21.36
C CYS A 138 -4.44 -4.13 19.84
N ASN A 139 -5.34 -3.22 19.46
CA ASN A 139 -5.46 -2.77 18.08
C ASN A 139 -4.33 -1.79 17.77
N ASN A 140 -3.63 -1.94 16.63
CA ASN A 140 -2.52 -1.05 16.29
C ASN A 140 -2.95 0.43 16.22
N TRP A 141 -4.22 0.70 15.91
CA TRP A 141 -4.76 2.06 15.89
C TRP A 141 -4.82 2.74 17.27
N GLU A 142 -4.72 1.99 18.37
CA GLU A 142 -4.62 2.51 19.74
C GLU A 142 -3.18 2.87 20.13
N LEU A 143 -2.22 2.63 19.23
CA LEU A 143 -0.81 2.81 19.48
C LEU A 143 -0.29 4.11 18.86
N ALA A 144 0.67 4.73 19.55
CA ALA A 144 1.55 5.76 19.02
C ALA A 144 2.93 5.16 18.80
N ALA A 145 3.51 5.42 17.63
CA ALA A 145 4.87 4.98 17.33
C ALA A 145 5.83 6.18 17.39
N VAL A 146 6.89 6.04 18.19
CA VAL A 146 8.05 6.94 18.18
C VAL A 146 9.14 6.24 17.40
N VAL A 147 9.49 6.81 16.25
CA VAL A 147 10.53 6.28 15.35
C VAL A 147 11.74 7.19 15.44
N SER A 148 12.83 6.66 15.97
CA SER A 148 14.12 7.33 16.03
C SER A 148 15.02 6.74 14.95
N ALA A 149 15.46 7.56 14.01
CA ALA A 149 16.30 7.14 12.89
C ALA A 149 17.50 8.07 12.72
N ALA A 150 18.66 7.48 12.39
CA ALA A 150 19.85 8.21 11.95
C ALA A 150 19.89 8.34 10.41
N SER A 151 20.74 9.21 9.86
CA SER A 151 21.00 9.24 8.41
C SER A 151 21.63 7.90 7.96
N PRO A 152 21.25 7.31 6.80
CA PRO A 152 20.38 7.85 5.73
C PRO A 152 18.88 7.54 5.89
N HIS A 153 18.52 6.66 6.83
CA HIS A 153 17.15 6.20 7.05
C HIS A 153 16.18 7.33 7.41
N TRP A 154 16.65 8.33 8.16
CA TRP A 154 15.85 9.51 8.50
C TRP A 154 15.44 10.32 7.26
N GLU A 155 16.36 10.56 6.32
CA GLU A 155 16.07 11.32 5.09
C GLU A 155 15.06 10.60 4.21
N GLN A 156 15.17 9.26 4.16
CA GLN A 156 14.23 8.40 3.44
C GLN A 156 12.83 8.45 4.07
N LEU A 157 12.72 8.24 5.38
CA LEU A 157 11.42 8.28 6.09
C LEU A 157 10.77 9.67 6.04
N LYS A 158 11.58 10.74 5.96
CA LYS A 158 11.09 12.10 5.80
C LYS A 158 10.30 12.32 4.51
N VAL A 159 10.55 11.51 3.46
CA VAL A 159 9.75 11.52 2.23
C VAL A 159 8.31 11.07 2.49
N LEU A 160 8.10 10.12 3.42
CA LEU A 160 6.77 9.62 3.78
C LEU A 160 6.06 10.50 4.83
N GLN A 161 6.83 11.30 5.56
CA GLN A 161 6.34 12.17 6.62
C GLN A 161 7.24 13.40 6.76
N GLU A 162 6.77 14.56 6.30
CA GLU A 162 7.52 15.81 6.40
C GLU A 162 7.58 16.37 7.84
N GLN A 163 6.48 16.28 8.59
CA GLN A 163 6.41 16.82 9.96
C GLN A 163 6.98 15.85 11.00
N GLU A 164 7.52 16.38 12.09
CA GLU A 164 8.00 15.55 13.20
C GLU A 164 6.88 14.69 13.80
N ARG A 165 5.67 15.22 13.92
CA ARG A 165 4.49 14.49 14.39
C ARG A 165 3.35 14.62 13.40
N SER A 166 2.81 13.49 12.96
CA SER A 166 1.65 13.45 12.06
C SER A 166 0.75 12.25 12.37
N CYS A 167 -0.55 12.43 12.13
CA CYS A 167 -1.60 11.40 12.26
C CYS A 167 -2.12 10.92 10.89
N ASP A 168 -1.77 11.65 9.83
CA ASP A 168 -2.28 11.57 8.47
C ASP A 168 -1.17 11.30 7.43
N SER A 169 0.09 11.19 7.86
CA SER A 169 1.22 10.87 6.99
C SER A 169 1.13 9.46 6.41
N GLU A 170 1.77 9.24 5.26
CA GLU A 170 1.83 7.92 4.65
C GLU A 170 2.52 6.90 5.57
N LEU A 171 3.48 7.36 6.37
CA LEU A 171 4.15 6.53 7.36
C LEU A 171 3.18 6.06 8.47
N ALA A 172 2.34 6.94 9.00
CA ALA A 172 1.33 6.57 10.00
C ALA A 172 0.34 5.53 9.45
N GLU A 173 -0.05 5.67 8.18
CA GLU A 173 -0.92 4.71 7.52
C GLU A 173 -0.26 3.35 7.29
N ILE A 174 1.00 3.32 6.82
CA ILE A 174 1.74 2.07 6.62
C ILE A 174 1.88 1.30 7.94
N LEU A 175 2.25 2.01 9.01
CA LEU A 175 2.41 1.45 10.35
C LEU A 175 1.07 1.08 11.01
N GLN A 176 -0.04 1.68 10.56
CA GLN A 176 -1.40 1.50 11.08
C GLN A 176 -1.52 1.90 12.55
N VAL A 177 -0.93 3.04 12.89
CA VAL A 177 -0.92 3.63 14.24
C VAL A 177 -1.67 4.95 14.26
N SER A 178 -2.09 5.40 15.45
CA SER A 178 -2.81 6.67 15.62
C SER A 178 -1.99 7.88 15.14
N HIS A 179 -0.71 7.92 15.52
CA HIS A 179 0.23 8.96 15.09
C HIS A 179 1.66 8.46 15.20
N VAL A 180 2.53 9.09 14.40
CA VAL A 180 3.97 8.79 14.37
C VAL A 180 4.74 10.05 14.72
N THR A 181 5.67 9.91 15.66
CA THR A 181 6.67 10.94 15.96
C THR A 181 8.04 10.49 15.44
N LEU A 182 8.58 11.21 14.47
CA LEU A 182 9.87 10.95 13.84
C LEU A 182 10.95 11.85 14.45
N HIS A 183 11.98 11.25 15.04
CA HIS A 183 13.14 11.95 15.60
C HIS A 183 14.42 11.62 14.84
N ASN A 184 15.25 12.65 14.63
CA ASN A 184 16.61 12.49 14.13
C ASN A 184 17.56 12.24 15.30
N VAL A 185 18.37 11.19 15.22
CA VAL A 185 19.33 10.82 16.27
C VAL A 185 20.73 10.70 15.66
N ASP A 186 21.72 11.32 16.33
CA ASP A 186 23.11 11.41 15.85
C ASP A 186 23.97 10.15 16.11
N SER A 187 23.47 9.16 16.85
CA SER A 187 24.21 7.96 17.26
C SER A 187 23.82 6.67 16.50
N SER A 188 24.82 5.81 16.33
CA SER A 188 25.00 4.71 15.36
C SER A 188 23.92 3.63 15.19
N GLU A 189 23.62 3.38 13.91
CA GLU A 189 23.10 2.17 13.24
C GLU A 189 21.82 1.53 13.78
N GLY A 190 20.69 2.12 13.40
CA GLY A 190 19.41 1.43 13.41
C GLY A 190 18.23 2.38 13.29
N VAL A 191 17.07 1.82 13.01
CA VAL A 191 15.80 2.46 13.30
C VAL A 191 15.34 1.90 14.65
N GLU A 192 15.27 2.74 15.68
CA GLU A 192 14.72 2.37 16.98
C GLU A 192 13.24 2.76 17.01
N VAL A 193 12.38 1.81 17.39
CA VAL A 193 10.93 2.00 17.46
C VAL A 193 10.48 1.81 18.89
N LYS A 194 9.74 2.79 19.42
CA LYS A 194 9.03 2.70 20.70
C LYS A 194 7.55 2.84 20.45
N VAL A 195 6.77 2.04 21.16
CA VAL A 195 5.31 2.02 21.02
C VAL A 195 4.68 2.34 22.37
N GLY A 196 3.68 3.22 22.38
CA GLY A 196 2.90 3.58 23.56
C GLY A 196 1.41 3.60 23.27
N LEU A 197 0.58 3.45 24.29
CA LEU A 197 -0.88 3.57 24.15
C LEU A 197 -1.29 5.05 24.04
N VAL A 198 -2.28 5.32 23.18
CA VAL A 198 -2.83 6.66 23.03
C VAL A 198 -4.07 6.85 23.90
N GLY A 199 -4.18 8.01 24.53
CA GLY A 199 -5.37 8.41 25.29
C GLY A 199 -6.45 9.12 24.47
N SER A 200 -6.33 9.18 23.14
CA SER A 200 -7.29 9.84 22.25
C SER A 200 -8.52 8.96 22.00
N SER A 201 -9.66 9.62 21.79
CA SER A 201 -10.92 8.96 21.48
C SER A 201 -10.94 8.38 20.07
N LEU A 202 -11.74 7.33 19.91
CA LEU A 202 -12.05 6.70 18.64
C LEU A 202 -12.89 7.67 17.77
N CYS A 203 -12.49 7.85 16.51
CA CYS A 203 -13.31 8.52 15.51
C CYS A 203 -14.33 7.54 14.91
N GLU A 204 -15.61 7.87 14.95
CA GLU A 204 -16.68 7.00 14.41
C GLU A 204 -16.65 6.84 12.88
N ARG A 205 -15.98 7.75 12.17
CA ARG A 205 -15.85 7.70 10.70
C ARG A 205 -14.68 6.81 10.28
N CYS A 206 -13.45 7.17 10.63
CA CYS A 206 -12.24 6.47 10.18
C CYS A 206 -11.81 5.33 11.11
N ARG A 207 -12.47 5.16 12.27
CA ARG A 207 -12.13 4.14 13.27
C ARG A 207 -10.67 4.22 13.80
N ARG A 208 -10.00 5.37 13.62
CA ARG A 208 -8.69 5.67 14.21
C ARG A 208 -8.85 6.39 15.55
N HIS A 209 -7.91 6.21 16.47
CA HIS A 209 -7.85 6.94 17.74
C HIS A 209 -7.19 8.30 17.54
N THR A 210 -7.87 9.22 16.86
CA THR A 210 -7.35 10.57 16.56
C THR A 210 -8.35 11.68 16.89
N ALA A 211 -9.54 11.33 17.38
CA ALA A 211 -10.56 12.33 17.71
C ALA A 211 -10.16 13.12 18.97
N PRO A 212 -10.36 14.45 18.99
CA PRO A 212 -10.04 15.29 20.14
C PRO A 212 -11.00 15.09 21.31
N ALA A 213 -12.24 14.67 21.03
CA ALA A 213 -13.29 14.39 22.01
C ALA A 213 -14.14 13.20 21.55
N PRO A 214 -14.82 12.49 22.49
CA PRO A 214 -15.79 11.46 22.13
C PRO A 214 -16.90 12.06 21.26
N ASP A 215 -17.39 11.27 20.30
CA ASP A 215 -18.45 11.62 19.33
C ASP A 215 -18.13 12.75 18.34
N GLN A 216 -16.86 13.17 18.25
CA GLN A 216 -16.39 14.12 17.23
C GLN A 216 -15.57 13.42 16.15
N PRO A 217 -15.74 13.77 14.86
CA PRO A 217 -14.85 13.28 13.82
C PRO A 217 -13.43 13.83 14.03
N CYS A 218 -12.44 13.11 13.51
CA CYS A 218 -11.09 13.63 13.38
C CYS A 218 -11.09 14.90 12.49
N PRO A 219 -10.18 15.85 12.75
CA PRO A 219 -10.03 17.04 11.93
C PRO A 219 -9.72 16.72 10.47
#